data_AF-A0A7J3X8P1-F1
#
_entry.id   AF-A0A7J3X8P1-F1
#
_cell.length_a   1.000
_cell.length_b   1.000
_cell.length_c   1.000
_cell.angle_alpha   90.00
_cell.angle_beta   90.00
_cell.angle_gamma   90.00
#
_symmetry.space_group_name_H-M   'P 1'
#
loop_
_entity.id
_entity.type
_entity.pdbx_description
1 polymer ?
#
loop_
_entity_poly.entity_id
_entity_poly.type
_entity_poly.pdbx_seq_one_letter_code
_entity_poly.pdbx_strand_id
1 'polypeptide(L)'
;MRLRIAAIAKEDLAPTLRGGGFDAVYVASGAAEALGVLEGILREKRFDLVLLDDVLAKEIGKSKLSEIKYKHPLPAIVELKTARSRSTSLS
;
A
#
# COMPACT_ATOMS: atom_id res chain seq x y z
N MET A 1 -0.89 9.43 21.92
CA MET A 1 -1.02 8.29 20.97
C MET A 1 -0.05 8.51 19.83
N ARG A 2 0.65 7.46 19.37
CA ARG A 2 1.50 7.51 18.18
C ARG A 2 0.74 6.90 17.00
N LEU A 3 0.81 7.52 15.84
CA LEU A 3 0.22 7.01 14.59
C LEU A 3 0.91 5.70 14.19
N ARG A 4 0.12 4.65 13.92
CA ARG A 4 0.62 3.36 13.44
C ARG A 4 0.50 3.27 11.93
N ILE A 5 1.63 3.07 11.25
CA ILE A 5 1.76 3.15 9.79
C ILE A 5 2.22 1.80 9.25
N ALA A 6 1.43 1.24 8.33
CA ALA A 6 1.83 0.10 7.51
C ALA A 6 2.22 0.55 6.10
N ALA A 7 3.09 -0.21 5.45
CA ALA A 7 3.33 -0.10 4.02
C ALA A 7 3.12 -1.44 3.32
N ILE A 8 2.57 -1.40 2.10
CA ILE A 8 2.49 -2.51 1.17
C ILE A 8 3.26 -2.10 -0.09
N ALA A 9 4.35 -2.81 -0.39
CA ALA A 9 5.24 -2.44 -1.49
C ALA A 9 5.82 -3.64 -2.24
N LYS A 10 6.39 -3.38 -3.42
CA LYS A 10 7.21 -4.37 -4.14
C LYS A 10 8.54 -4.60 -3.41
N GLU A 11 9.18 -5.75 -3.68
CA GLU A 11 10.39 -6.23 -3.00
C GLU A 11 11.55 -5.21 -3.02
N ASP A 12 11.72 -4.51 -4.14
CA ASP A 12 12.78 -3.51 -4.35
C ASP A 12 12.64 -2.28 -3.43
N LEU A 13 11.41 -1.87 -3.11
CA LEU A 13 11.16 -0.71 -2.25
C LEU A 13 11.12 -1.07 -0.75
N ALA A 14 10.84 -2.33 -0.42
CA ALA A 14 10.66 -2.78 0.95
C ALA A 14 11.85 -2.49 1.89
N PRO A 15 13.14 -2.67 1.50
CA PRO A 15 14.28 -2.32 2.35
C PRO A 15 14.29 -0.85 2.78
N THR A 16 14.03 0.06 1.83
CA THR A 16 13.97 1.51 2.09
C THR A 16 12.86 1.85 3.07
N LEU A 17 11.68 1.25 2.92
CA LEU A 17 10.56 1.48 3.83
C LEU A 17 10.81 0.89 5.21
N ARG A 18 11.47 -0.27 5.32
CA ARG A 18 11.85 -0.84 6.63
C ARG A 18 12.77 0.10 7.41
N GLY A 19 13.66 0.83 6.73
CA GLY A 19 14.49 1.87 7.34
C GLY A 19 13.76 3.19 7.64
N GLY A 20 12.56 3.40 7.09
CA GLY A 20 11.83 4.67 7.11
C GLY A 20 10.90 4.90 8.32
N GLY A 21 10.92 4.03 9.32
CA GLY A 21 10.12 4.20 10.55
C GLY A 21 8.68 3.68 10.49
N PHE A 22 8.36 2.81 9.52
CA PHE A 22 7.08 2.12 9.42
C PHE A 22 6.94 1.05 10.50
N ASP A 23 5.76 0.91 11.09
CA ASP A 23 5.49 -0.10 12.11
C ASP A 23 5.38 -1.51 11.49
N ALA A 24 4.99 -1.60 10.23
CA ALA A 24 5.03 -2.82 9.45
C ALA A 24 5.26 -2.55 7.96
N VAL A 25 6.05 -3.40 7.31
CA VAL A 25 6.27 -3.38 5.87
C VAL A 25 5.96 -4.75 5.32
N TYR A 26 4.95 -4.81 4.45
CA TYR A 26 4.52 -6.00 3.75
C TYR A 26 5.00 -5.94 2.31
N VAL A 27 5.52 -7.06 1.82
CA VAL A 27 5.87 -7.20 0.40
C VAL A 27 4.72 -7.86 -0.33
N ALA A 28 4.40 -7.36 -1.52
CA ALA A 28 3.49 -8.02 -2.44
C ALA A 28 4.07 -8.03 -3.86
N SER A 29 3.99 -9.18 -4.52
CA SER A 29 4.46 -9.40 -5.89
C SER A 29 3.51 -8.84 -6.95
N GLY A 30 2.23 -8.65 -6.62
CA GLY A 30 1.24 -8.07 -7.52
C GLY A 30 -0.12 -7.78 -6.87
N ALA A 31 -1.09 -7.34 -7.68
CA ALA A 31 -2.41 -6.89 -7.20
C ALA A 31 -3.14 -7.86 -6.27
N ALA A 32 -3.19 -9.16 -6.61
CA ALA A 32 -3.94 -10.14 -5.82
C ALA A 32 -3.36 -10.31 -4.40
N GLU A 33 -2.04 -10.39 -4.30
CA GLU A 33 -1.35 -10.49 -3.01
C GLU A 33 -1.47 -9.19 -2.21
N ALA A 34 -1.31 -8.04 -2.88
CA ALA A 34 -1.47 -6.73 -2.25
C ALA A 34 -2.90 -6.53 -1.69
N LEU A 35 -3.92 -7.01 -2.40
CA LEU A 35 -5.30 -7.03 -1.90
C LEU A 35 -5.46 -7.94 -0.68
N GLY A 36 -4.93 -9.15 -0.72
CA GLY A 36 -5.00 -10.07 0.42
C GLY A 36 -4.34 -9.50 1.68
N VAL A 37 -3.17 -8.87 1.52
CA VAL A 37 -2.47 -8.16 2.60
C VAL A 37 -3.31 -6.99 3.12
N LEU A 38 -3.85 -6.17 2.22
CA LEU A 38 -4.68 -5.02 2.59
C LEU A 38 -5.93 -5.47 3.37
N GLU A 39 -6.63 -6.51 2.91
CA GLU A 39 -7.77 -7.08 3.63
C GLU A 39 -7.40 -7.63 5.01
N GLY A 40 -6.21 -8.21 5.16
CA GLY A 40 -5.64 -8.57 6.46
C GLY A 40 -5.53 -7.36 7.39
N ILE A 41 -4.87 -6.29 6.91
CA ILE A 41 -4.70 -5.03 7.63
C ILE A 41 -6.04 -4.42 8.05
N LEU A 42 -7.01 -4.36 7.14
CA LEU A 42 -8.35 -3.81 7.41
C LEU A 42 -9.10 -4.60 8.49
N ARG A 43 -8.90 -5.92 8.56
CA ARG A 43 -9.50 -6.78 9.61
C ARG A 43 -8.83 -6.58 10.97
N GLU A 44 -7.50 -6.45 10.99
CA GLU A 44 -6.74 -6.29 12.24
C GLU A 44 -7.00 -4.96 12.95
N LYS A 45 -7.41 -3.91 12.21
CA LYS A 45 -7.70 -2.55 12.74
C LYS A 45 -6.59 -1.98 13.63
N ARG A 46 -5.34 -2.39 13.38
CA ARG A 46 -4.16 -2.01 14.18
C ARG A 46 -3.33 -0.89 13.56
N PHE A 47 -3.73 -0.39 12.40
CA PHE A 47 -3.04 0.69 11.71
C PHE A 47 -3.99 1.84 11.49
N ASP A 48 -3.45 3.05 11.47
CA ASP A 48 -4.18 4.28 11.22
C ASP A 48 -3.96 4.76 9.76
N LEU A 49 -2.80 4.40 9.18
CA LEU A 49 -2.39 4.75 7.82
C LEU A 49 -1.76 3.53 7.13
N VAL A 50 -2.10 3.33 5.86
CA VAL A 50 -1.48 2.36 4.95
C VAL A 50 -0.93 3.11 3.74
N LEU A 51 0.38 3.00 3.52
CA LEU A 51 0.99 3.42 2.27
C LEU A 51 1.01 2.25 1.30
N LEU A 52 0.46 2.47 0.11
CA LEU A 52 0.42 1.48 -0.97
C LEU A 52 1.29 1.96 -2.11
N ASP A 53 2.26 1.15 -2.51
CA ASP A 53 3.10 1.37 -3.69
C ASP A 53 2.25 1.67 -4.93
N ASP A 54 2.60 2.72 -5.67
CA ASP A 54 1.84 3.16 -6.83
C ASP A 54 1.79 2.15 -7.97
N VAL A 55 2.80 1.29 -8.09
CA VAL A 55 2.77 0.18 -9.07
C VAL A 55 1.66 -0.81 -8.70
N LEU A 56 1.60 -1.24 -7.44
CA LEU A 56 0.55 -2.14 -6.94
C LEU A 56 -0.83 -1.47 -6.98
N ALA A 57 -0.92 -0.19 -6.63
CA ALA A 57 -2.17 0.55 -6.69
C ALA A 57 -2.74 0.63 -8.11
N LYS A 58 -1.87 0.81 -9.12
CA LYS A 58 -2.26 0.78 -10.54
C LYS A 58 -2.75 -0.60 -10.97
N GLU A 59 -2.03 -1.67 -10.57
CA GLU A 59 -2.42 -3.04 -10.88
C GLU A 59 -3.78 -3.42 -10.25
N ILE A 60 -4.06 -2.97 -9.02
CA ILE A 60 -5.36 -3.18 -8.34
C ILE A 60 -6.48 -2.39 -9.04
N GLY A 61 -6.17 -1.16 -9.47
CA GLY A 61 -7.09 -0.29 -10.18
C GLY A 61 -7.88 0.66 -9.27
N LYS A 62 -8.09 1.88 -9.78
CA LYS A 62 -8.72 3.00 -9.06
C LYS A 62 -10.14 2.67 -8.56
N SER A 63 -10.94 1.98 -9.36
CA SER A 63 -12.32 1.63 -9.00
C SER A 63 -12.35 0.75 -7.74
N LYS A 64 -11.51 -0.30 -7.73
CA LYS A 64 -11.45 -1.24 -6.61
C LYS A 64 -10.92 -0.58 -5.33
N LEU A 65 -9.86 0.24 -5.44
CA LEU A 65 -9.34 0.99 -4.29
C LEU A 65 -10.36 1.98 -3.73
N SER A 66 -11.12 2.67 -4.59
CA SER A 66 -12.19 3.57 -4.15
C SER A 66 -13.31 2.82 -3.42
N GLU A 67 -13.71 1.65 -3.92
CA GLU A 67 -14.69 0.78 -3.27
C GLU A 67 -14.22 0.39 -1.86
N ILE A 68 -12.96 -0.03 -1.72
CA ILE A 68 -12.36 -0.42 -0.44
C ILE A 68 -12.32 0.77 0.53
N LYS A 69 -11.84 1.94 0.09
CA LYS A 69 -11.78 3.17 0.91
C LYS A 69 -13.17 3.64 1.37
N TYR A 70 -14.20 3.45 0.54
CA TYR A 70 -15.57 3.80 0.89
C TYR A 70 -16.14 2.85 1.96
N LYS A 71 -15.91 1.54 1.81
CA LYS A 71 -16.36 0.53 2.78
C LYS A 71 -15.58 0.60 4.10
N HIS A 72 -14.31 0.98 4.03
CA HIS A 72 -13.38 1.03 5.16
C HIS A 72 -12.73 2.42 5.22
N PRO A 73 -13.35 3.38 5.93
CA PRO A 73 -12.81 4.74 6.03
C PRO A 73 -11.48 4.82 6.80
N LEU A 74 -11.17 3.80 7.62
CA LEU A 74 -9.90 3.64 8.30
C LEU A 74 -9.38 2.19 8.18
N PRO A 75 -8.05 1.98 8.18
CA PRO A 75 -6.97 2.98 8.04
C PRO A 75 -7.05 3.82 6.76
N ALA A 76 -6.51 5.03 6.79
CA ALA A 76 -6.38 5.84 5.59
C ALA A 76 -5.42 5.14 4.61
N ILE A 77 -5.85 4.94 3.36
CA ILE A 77 -5.03 4.28 2.32
C ILE A 77 -4.51 5.33 1.36
N VAL A 78 -3.19 5.53 1.34
CA VAL A 78 -2.51 6.54 0.53
C VAL A 78 -1.57 5.88 -0.47
N GLU A 79 -1.61 6.33 -1.72
CA GLU A 79 -0.71 5.85 -2.75
C GLU A 79 0.66 6.54 -2.64
N LEU A 80 1.72 5.75 -2.48
CA LEU A 80 3.09 6.24 -2.48
C LEU A 80 3.60 6.33 -3.92
N LYS A 81 3.60 7.55 -4.47
CA LYS A 81 4.11 7.80 -5.82
C LYS A 81 5.63 7.59 -5.86
N THR A 82 6.08 6.66 -6.70
CA THR A 82 7.50 6.41 -6.93
C THR A 82 7.87 6.77 -8.37
N ALA A 83 9.14 7.11 -8.60
CA ALA A 83 9.62 7.45 -9.95
C ALA A 83 9.44 6.30 -10.96
N ARG A 84 9.22 5.06 -10.49
CA ARG A 84 8.96 3.85 -11.30
C ARG A 84 7.76 4.03 -12.22
N SER A 85 6.71 4.70 -11.75
CA SER A 85 5.52 5.01 -12.54
C SER A 85 5.79 5.86 -13.79
N ARG A 86 6.85 6.68 -13.80
CA ARG A 86 7.17 7.55 -14.95
C ARG A 86 7.99 6.84 -16.01
N SER A 87 8.75 5.81 -15.64
CA SER A 87 9.64 5.10 -16.55
C SER A 87 8.90 4.27 -17.59
N THR A 88 7.73 3.72 -17.26
CA THR A 88 6.96 2.85 -18.16
C THR A 88 6.13 3.61 -19.20
N SER A 89 6.11 4.95 -19.14
CA SER A 89 5.40 5.79 -20.12
C SER A 89 6.31 6.26 -21.28
N LEU A 90 7.59 5.89 -21.26
CA LEU A 90 8.63 6.31 -22.21
C LEU A 90 9.24 5.15 -22.98
N SER A 91 8.61 3.97 -22.93
CA SER A 91 9.06 2.73 -23.60
C SER A 91 7.92 2.13 -24.40
#